data_AF-A0AB73KWZ7-F1
#
_entry.id   AF-A0AB73KWZ7-F1
#
_cell.length_a   1.000
_cell.length_b   1.000
_cell.length_c   1.000
_cell.angle_alpha   90.00
_cell.angle_beta   90.00
_cell.angle_gamma   90.00
#
_symmetry.space_group_name_H-M   'P 1'
#
loop_
_entity.id
_entity.type
_entity.pdbx_description
1 polymer ?
#
loop_
_entity_poly.entity_id
_entity_poly.type
_entity_poly.pdbx_seq_one_letter_code
_entity_poly.pdbx_strand_id
1 'polypeptide(L)'
;PADLTQRVFDVIGNPMFALLVACLLGLFTLGRAAGFTRDRLSETVEKSLMPIAGVLLIVAAGGGFKQVLVDAGVGQMILDISKDWSVPALLLAWLIAVIIRLATGSATVATVSAAGLASGLADGMSTTHVALMVL
;
A
#
# COMPACT_ATOMS: atom_id res chain seq x y z
N PRO A 1 4.59 13.72 -26.43
CA PRO A 1 4.36 12.36 -26.96
C PRO A 1 5.26 11.36 -26.23
N ALA A 2 4.71 10.63 -25.24
CA ALA A 2 5.47 9.59 -24.55
C ALA A 2 5.81 8.48 -25.55
N ASP A 3 7.10 8.25 -25.75
CA ASP A 3 7.64 7.25 -26.67
C ASP A 3 7.13 5.85 -26.29
N LEU A 4 6.91 4.97 -27.27
CA LEU A 4 6.34 3.63 -27.05
C LEU A 4 7.15 2.85 -26.00
N THR A 5 8.47 3.02 -26.03
CA THR A 5 9.42 2.45 -25.06
C THR A 5 9.10 2.90 -23.63
N GLN A 6 8.90 4.20 -23.38
CA GLN A 6 8.62 4.72 -22.04
C GLN A 6 7.31 4.13 -21.49
N ARG A 7 6.25 4.04 -22.31
CA ARG A 7 4.99 3.41 -21.90
C ARG A 7 5.13 1.93 -21.55
N VAL A 8 5.95 1.18 -22.30
CA VAL A 8 6.21 -0.24 -22.02
C VAL A 8 6.97 -0.38 -20.70
N PHE A 9 7.97 0.47 -20.44
CA PHE A 9 8.69 0.47 -19.18
C PHE A 9 7.82 0.91 -17.99
N ASP A 10 6.88 1.84 -18.18
CA ASP A 10 5.93 2.25 -17.14
C ASP A 10 4.96 1.11 -16.77
N VAL A 11 4.49 0.33 -17.76
CA VAL A 11 3.60 -0.82 -17.50
C VAL A 11 4.35 -1.95 -16.81
N ILE A 12 5.55 -2.29 -17.27
CA ILE A 12 6.38 -3.35 -16.65
C ILE A 12 6.87 -2.92 -15.25
N GLY A 13 7.19 -1.65 -15.08
CA GLY A 13 7.60 -1.06 -13.81
C GLY A 13 6.47 -0.89 -12.80
N ASN A 14 5.20 -1.02 -13.21
CA ASN A 14 4.07 -0.95 -12.30
C ASN A 14 4.07 -2.19 -11.36
N PRO A 15 4.19 -2.00 -10.03
CA PRO A 15 4.27 -3.12 -9.09
C PRO A 15 3.09 -4.09 -9.17
N MET A 16 1.88 -3.59 -9.40
CA MET A 16 0.68 -4.44 -9.49
C MET A 16 0.72 -5.32 -10.74
N PHE A 17 1.16 -4.76 -11.87
CA PHE A 17 1.30 -5.53 -13.11
C PHE A 17 2.44 -6.55 -12.99
N ALA A 18 3.58 -6.15 -12.44
CA ALA A 18 4.71 -7.06 -12.20
C ALA A 18 4.32 -8.24 -11.29
N LEU A 19 3.61 -7.99 -10.19
CA LEU A 19 3.12 -9.03 -9.28
C LEU A 19 2.10 -9.96 -9.96
N LEU A 20 1.20 -9.41 -10.78
CA LEU A 20 0.24 -10.21 -11.55
C LEU A 20 0.96 -11.16 -12.50
N VAL A 21 1.93 -10.66 -13.27
CA VAL A 21 2.73 -11.48 -14.20
C VAL A 21 3.54 -12.52 -13.43
N ALA A 22 4.18 -12.16 -12.33
CA ALA A 22 4.92 -13.10 -11.48
C ALA A 22 4.01 -14.22 -10.95
N CYS A 23 2.79 -13.90 -10.53
CA CYS A 23 1.81 -14.88 -10.07
C CYS A 23 1.39 -15.84 -11.20
N LEU A 24 1.07 -15.32 -12.38
CA LEU A 24 0.71 -16.13 -13.54
C LEU A 24 1.86 -17.05 -13.99
N LEU A 25 3.08 -16.52 -14.01
CA LEU A 25 4.28 -17.30 -14.30
C LEU A 25 4.51 -18.37 -13.23
N GLY A 26 4.28 -18.06 -11.95
CA GLY A 26 4.32 -19.03 -10.85
C GLY A 26 3.32 -20.17 -11.07
N LEU A 27 2.06 -19.86 -11.40
CA LEU A 27 1.03 -20.87 -11.68
C LEU A 27 1.40 -21.74 -12.89
N PHE A 28 1.90 -21.12 -13.96
CA PHE A 28 2.30 -21.84 -15.18
C PHE A 28 3.52 -22.74 -14.96
N THR A 29 4.56 -22.22 -14.29
CA THR A 29 5.78 -22.96 -13.99
C THR A 29 5.50 -24.10 -13.01
N LEU A 30 4.69 -23.89 -11.97
CA LEU A 30 4.30 -24.95 -11.05
C LEU A 30 3.44 -26.02 -11.73
N GLY A 31 2.48 -25.63 -12.58
CA GLY A 31 1.68 -26.58 -13.36
C GLY A 31 2.53 -27.43 -14.33
N ARG A 32 3.43 -26.80 -15.09
CA ARG A 32 4.20 -27.48 -16.14
C ARG A 32 5.46 -28.17 -15.62
N ALA A 33 6.24 -27.53 -14.76
CA ALA A 33 7.54 -28.04 -14.29
C ALA A 33 7.42 -29.00 -13.10
N ALA A 34 6.43 -28.81 -12.22
CA ALA A 34 6.17 -29.74 -11.11
C ALA A 34 5.13 -30.83 -11.45
N GLY A 35 4.57 -30.81 -12.66
CA GLY A 35 3.60 -31.81 -13.15
C GLY A 35 2.25 -31.77 -12.42
N PHE A 36 1.85 -30.62 -11.87
CA PHE A 36 0.59 -30.50 -11.13
C PHE A 36 -0.60 -30.52 -12.11
N THR A 37 -1.61 -31.32 -11.78
CA THR A 37 -2.91 -31.26 -12.47
C THR A 37 -3.64 -29.96 -12.14
N ARG A 38 -4.62 -29.57 -12.96
CA ARG A 38 -5.43 -28.35 -12.72
C ARG A 38 -6.10 -28.37 -11.35
N ASP A 39 -6.63 -29.52 -10.93
CA ASP A 39 -7.29 -29.68 -9.64
C ASP A 39 -6.32 -29.48 -8.48
N ARG A 40 -5.11 -30.05 -8.58
CA ARG A 40 -4.05 -29.89 -7.58
C ARG A 40 -3.55 -28.44 -7.50
N LEU A 41 -3.48 -27.74 -8.63
CA LEU A 41 -3.14 -26.32 -8.65
C LEU A 41 -4.21 -25.48 -7.95
N SER A 42 -5.49 -25.74 -8.24
CA SER A 42 -6.62 -25.06 -7.59
C SER A 42 -6.60 -25.26 -6.07
N GLU A 43 -6.44 -26.50 -5.61
CA GLU A 43 -6.35 -26.83 -4.19
C GLU A 43 -5.17 -26.14 -3.50
N THR A 44 -4.03 -26.03 -4.20
CA THR A 44 -2.84 -25.36 -3.67
C THR A 44 -3.08 -23.85 -3.50
N VAL A 45 -3.71 -23.21 -4.48
CA VAL A 45 -4.09 -21.79 -4.41
C VAL A 45 -5.09 -21.56 -3.28
N GLU A 46 -6.09 -22.42 -3.15
CA GLU A 46 -7.10 -22.34 -2.10
C GLU A 46 -6.48 -22.47 -0.70
N LYS A 47 -5.61 -23.46 -0.49
CA LYS A 47 -4.90 -23.64 0.79
C LYS A 47 -4.00 -22.44 1.14
N SER A 48 -3.48 -21.74 0.13
CA SER A 48 -2.64 -20.56 0.32
C SER A 48 -3.42 -19.32 0.76
N LEU A 49 -4.73 -19.26 0.55
CA LEU A 49 -5.59 -18.14 0.99
C LEU A 49 -5.76 -18.12 2.52
N MET A 50 -5.82 -19.29 3.16
CA MET A 50 -6.13 -19.38 4.59
C MET A 50 -5.08 -18.69 5.48
N PRO A 51 -3.76 -18.88 5.29
CA PRO A 51 -2.75 -18.15 6.05
C PRO A 51 -2.78 -16.62 5.87
N ILE A 52 -3.20 -16.12 4.70
CA ILE A 52 -3.22 -14.68 4.41
C ILE A 52 -4.54 -14.00 4.77
N ALA A 53 -5.60 -14.76 5.04
CA ALA A 53 -6.94 -14.23 5.32
C ALA A 53 -6.95 -13.20 6.46
N GLY A 54 -6.22 -13.48 7.55
CA GLY A 54 -6.10 -12.55 8.68
C GLY A 54 -5.42 -11.23 8.28
N VAL A 55 -4.33 -11.31 7.51
CA VAL A 55 -3.63 -10.12 7.01
C VAL A 55 -4.53 -9.31 6.07
N LEU A 56 -5.26 -9.98 5.17
CA LEU A 56 -6.22 -9.34 4.26
C LEU A 56 -7.33 -8.60 5.04
N LEU A 57 -7.91 -9.22 6.07
CA LEU A 57 -8.92 -8.59 6.92
C LEU A 57 -8.37 -7.36 7.66
N ILE A 58 -7.15 -7.45 8.20
CA ILE A 58 -6.50 -6.35 8.91
C ILE A 58 -6.22 -5.18 7.97
N VAL A 59 -5.70 -5.46 6.76
CA VAL A 59 -5.42 -4.43 5.75
C VAL A 59 -6.72 -3.80 5.25
N ALA A 60 -7.76 -4.59 4.99
CA ALA A 60 -9.08 -4.10 4.60
C ALA A 60 -9.70 -3.19 5.67
N ALA A 61 -9.63 -3.59 6.94
CA ALA A 61 -10.10 -2.78 8.06
C ALA A 61 -9.30 -1.46 8.19
N GLY A 62 -7.98 -1.50 8.05
CA GLY A 62 -7.14 -0.30 8.02
C GLY A 62 -7.47 0.63 6.85
N GLY A 63 -7.75 0.07 5.67
CA GLY A 63 -8.19 0.83 4.50
C GLY A 63 -9.56 1.50 4.69
N GLY A 64 -10.52 0.80 5.31
CA GLY A 64 -11.81 1.38 5.67
C GLY A 64 -11.69 2.47 6.74
N PHE A 65 -10.89 2.22 7.78
CA PHE A 65 -10.61 3.20 8.84
C PHE A 65 -9.96 4.47 8.28
N LYS A 66 -9.00 4.33 7.35
CA LYS A 66 -8.44 5.46 6.59
C LYS A 66 -9.55 6.31 5.98
N GLN A 67 -10.50 5.71 5.27
CA GLN A 67 -11.57 6.48 4.61
C GLN A 67 -12.43 7.23 5.63
N VAL A 68 -12.78 6.61 6.75
CA VAL A 68 -13.51 7.31 7.83
C VAL A 68 -12.72 8.53 8.35
N LEU A 69 -11.40 8.44 8.49
CA LEU A 69 -10.56 9.58 8.91
C LEU A 69 -10.51 10.68 7.83
N VAL A 70 -10.44 10.30 6.56
CA VAL A 70 -10.47 11.25 5.43
C VAL A 70 -11.82 11.96 5.38
N ASP A 71 -12.91 11.20 5.47
CA ASP A 71 -14.29 11.72 5.45
C ASP A 71 -14.58 12.61 6.67
N ALA A 72 -13.98 12.31 7.83
CA ALA A 72 -14.04 13.13 9.03
C ALA A 72 -13.23 14.44 8.92
N GLY A 73 -12.52 14.67 7.81
CA GLY A 73 -11.75 15.90 7.58
C GLY A 73 -10.39 15.94 8.28
N VAL A 74 -9.93 14.82 8.85
CA VAL A 74 -8.64 14.76 9.57
C VAL A 74 -7.48 15.13 8.66
N GLY A 75 -7.50 14.69 7.40
CA GLY A 75 -6.48 15.05 6.41
C GLY A 75 -6.41 16.56 6.13
N GLN A 76 -7.56 17.23 6.02
CA GLN A 76 -7.61 18.67 5.79
C GLN A 76 -7.11 19.45 7.01
N MET A 77 -7.51 19.03 8.21
CA MET A 77 -7.03 19.62 9.46
C MET A 77 -5.50 19.55 9.58
N ILE A 78 -4.90 18.42 9.20
CA ILE A 78 -3.45 18.23 9.18
C ILE A 78 -2.78 19.18 8.19
N LEU A 79 -3.35 19.36 6.99
CA LEU A 79 -2.83 20.29 5.98
C LEU A 79 -2.89 21.75 6.43
N ASP A 80 -3.95 22.14 7.12
CA ASP A 80 -4.13 23.51 7.61
C ASP A 80 -3.12 23.82 8.74
N ILE A 81 -2.93 22.88 9.68
CA ILE A 81 -1.88 22.98 10.71
C ILE A 81 -0.49 23.08 10.08
N SER A 82 -0.21 22.32 9.02
CA SER A 82 1.08 22.36 8.32
C SER A 82 1.35 23.67 7.59
N LYS A 83 0.32 24.44 7.23
CA LYS A 83 0.46 25.75 6.58
C LYS A 83 0.67 26.86 7.59
N ASP A 84 -0.02 26.78 8.73
CA ASP A 84 0.01 27.81 9.77
C ASP A 84 1.24 27.69 10.68
N TRP A 85 1.67 26.47 10.98
CA TRP A 85 2.93 26.21 11.67
C TRP A 85 3.90 25.67 10.62
N SER A 86 5.02 26.35 10.35
CA SER A 86 6.10 25.91 9.44
C SER A 86 6.80 24.63 9.93
N VAL A 87 6.04 23.58 10.24
CA VAL A 87 6.46 22.31 10.80
C VAL A 87 6.87 21.42 9.63
N PRO A 88 8.00 20.70 9.73
CA PRO A 88 8.41 19.77 8.69
C PRO A 88 7.34 18.69 8.44
N ALA A 89 6.92 18.52 7.19
CA ALA A 89 5.91 17.53 6.80
C ALA A 89 6.29 16.09 7.21
N LEU A 90 7.59 15.76 7.21
CA LEU A 90 8.12 14.49 7.69
C LEU A 90 7.81 14.24 9.17
N LEU A 91 7.93 15.28 10.00
CA LEU A 91 7.64 15.18 11.43
C LEU A 91 6.14 14.98 11.67
N LEU A 92 5.30 15.70 10.93
CA LEU A 92 3.85 15.55 10.97
C LEU A 92 3.42 14.12 10.57
N ALA A 93 3.92 13.62 9.44
CA ALA A 93 3.64 12.27 8.95
C ALA A 93 4.06 11.20 9.98
N TRP A 94 5.24 11.36 10.59
CA TRP A 94 5.71 10.48 11.67
C TRP A 94 4.80 10.53 12.89
N LEU A 95 4.42 11.73 13.34
CA LEU A 95 3.59 11.92 14.53
C LEU A 95 2.18 11.34 14.35
N ILE A 96 1.60 11.51 13.16
CA ILE A 96 0.34 10.85 12.78
C ILE A 96 0.49 9.33 12.83
N ALA A 97 1.57 8.79 12.26
CA ALA A 97 1.83 7.35 12.28
C ALA A 97 1.94 6.82 13.73
N VAL A 98 2.63 7.53 14.62
CA VAL A 98 2.76 7.17 16.05
C VAL A 98 1.40 7.21 16.76
N ILE A 99 0.61 8.28 16.60
CA ILE A 99 -0.71 8.39 17.24
C ILE A 99 -1.62 7.25 16.80
N ILE A 100 -1.69 6.99 15.49
CA ILE A 100 -2.52 5.90 14.96
C ILE A 100 -2.01 4.56 15.49
N ARG A 101 -0.69 4.35 15.56
CA ARG A 101 -0.10 3.11 16.11
C ARG A 101 -0.49 2.88 17.57
N LEU A 102 -0.48 3.93 18.39
CA LEU A 102 -0.90 3.86 19.79
C LEU A 102 -2.40 3.59 19.92
N ALA A 103 -3.23 4.20 19.07
CA ALA A 103 -4.67 4.02 19.08
C ALA A 103 -5.11 2.63 18.58
N THR A 104 -4.46 2.09 17.53
CA THR A 104 -4.89 0.84 16.90
C THR A 104 -4.19 -0.40 17.46
N GLY A 105 -3.05 -0.26 18.15
CA GLY A 105 -2.31 -1.38 18.73
C GLY A 105 -1.66 -2.34 17.71
N SER A 106 -1.97 -2.23 16.40
CA SER A 106 -1.42 -3.05 15.31
C SER A 106 -0.55 -2.26 14.32
N ALA A 107 0.64 -2.79 14.01
CA ALA A 107 1.59 -2.11 13.12
C ALA A 107 1.01 -2.01 11.71
N THR A 108 0.43 -3.10 11.23
CA THR A 108 -0.13 -3.19 9.88
C THR A 108 -1.29 -2.23 9.69
N VAL A 109 -2.21 -2.14 10.66
CA VAL A 109 -3.36 -1.19 10.59
C VAL A 109 -2.86 0.24 10.60
N ALA A 110 -1.87 0.52 11.46
CA ALA A 110 -1.31 1.86 11.58
C ALA A 110 -0.62 2.31 10.30
N THR A 111 0.21 1.46 9.69
CA THR A 111 0.89 1.77 8.43
C THR A 111 -0.09 2.04 7.30
N VAL A 112 -1.11 1.20 7.11
CA VAL A 112 -2.10 1.40 6.03
C VAL A 112 -2.87 2.70 6.20
N SER A 113 -3.26 3.03 7.44
CA SER A 113 -4.03 4.24 7.74
C SER A 113 -3.16 5.50 7.63
N ALA A 114 -1.96 5.47 8.23
CA ALA A 114 -1.03 6.58 8.23
C ALA A 114 -0.51 6.90 6.83
N ALA A 115 -0.12 5.89 6.04
CA ALA A 115 0.29 6.09 4.64
C ALA A 115 -0.83 6.75 3.82
N GLY A 116 -2.07 6.38 4.12
CA GLY A 116 -3.25 6.95 3.48
C GLY A 116 -3.54 8.41 3.83
N LEU A 117 -3.16 8.87 5.02
CA LEU A 117 -3.29 10.27 5.44
C LEU A 117 -2.07 11.09 5.03
N ALA A 118 -0.88 10.50 5.11
CA ALA A 118 0.38 11.11 4.71
C ALA A 118 0.47 11.34 3.19
N SER A 119 -0.33 10.63 2.38
CA SER A 119 -0.37 10.90 0.93
C SER A 119 -0.82 12.34 0.61
N GLY A 120 -1.72 12.92 1.40
CA GLY A 120 -2.12 14.32 1.21
C GLY A 120 -1.02 15.31 1.60
N LEU A 121 -0.18 14.95 2.58
CA LEU A 121 1.02 15.73 2.93
C LEU A 121 2.11 15.64 1.85
N ALA A 122 2.15 14.54 1.10
CA ALA A 122 3.10 14.30 0.01
C ALA A 122 2.87 15.19 -1.22
N ASP A 123 1.67 15.75 -1.36
CA ASP A 123 1.27 16.51 -2.55
C ASP A 123 2.12 17.78 -2.69
N GLY A 124 2.94 17.82 -3.75
CA GLY A 124 3.88 18.92 -4.03
C GLY A 124 5.29 18.72 -3.46
N MET A 125 5.56 17.62 -2.75
CA MET A 125 6.91 17.27 -2.28
C MET A 125 7.74 16.60 -3.39
N SER A 126 9.05 16.84 -3.41
CA SER A 126 9.96 16.12 -4.33
C SER A 126 10.01 14.62 -4.01
N THR A 127 10.27 13.79 -5.01
CA THR A 127 10.32 12.32 -4.89
C THR A 127 11.24 11.85 -3.77
N THR A 128 12.36 12.54 -3.52
CA THR A 128 13.28 12.24 -2.42
C THR A 128 12.64 12.44 -1.05
N HIS A 129 11.87 13.51 -0.86
CA HIS A 129 11.20 13.76 0.41
C HIS A 129 10.02 12.81 0.63
N VAL A 130 9.32 12.42 -0.43
CA VAL A 130 8.29 11.36 -0.36
C VAL A 130 8.93 10.02 0.02
N ALA A 131 10.11 9.69 -0.52
CA ALA A 131 10.82 8.47 -0.16
C ALA A 131 11.24 8.46 1.32
N LEU A 132 11.69 9.60 1.87
CA LEU A 132 12.03 9.74 3.28
C LEU A 132 10.83 9.59 4.23
N MET A 133 9.62 9.91 3.76
CA MET A 133 8.40 9.80 4.55
C MET A 133 7.89 8.35 4.70
N VAL A 134 8.25 7.49 3.76
CA VAL A 134 7.84 6.07 3.73
C VAL A 134 8.79 5.19 4.56
N LEU A 135 9.98 5.70 4.92
CA LEU A 135 10.94 5.04 5.81
C LEU A 135 10.53 5.15 7.29
#